data_AF-A0A6L3EKR1-F1
#
_entry.id   AF-A0A6L3EKR1-F1
#
_cell.length_a   1.000
_cell.length_b   1.000
_cell.length_c   1.000
_cell.angle_alpha   90.00
_cell.angle_beta   90.00
_cell.angle_gamma   90.00
#
_symmetry.space_group_name_H-M   'P 1'
#
loop_
_entity.id
_entity.type
_entity.pdbx_description
1 polymer ?
#
loop_
_entity_poly.entity_id
_entity_poly.type
_entity_poly.pdbx_seq_one_letter_code
_entity_poly.pdbx_strand_id
1 'polypeptide(L)'
;MLRSGLSGVIRKFALVLLLLVYSSVHGSEKNGEYASLGSVSCEEYEARYIENRKARSGPDEVSVAFAQITGWVLGYLTSYNRWVDNGKRDVVEGVEHDRIFEWLLNFCRKFPDHNTNLAMFVLVHELDK
;
A
#
# COMPACT_ATOMS: atom_id res chain seq x y z
N MET A 1 28.71 -26.03 -45.95
CA MET A 1 27.48 -25.21 -45.92
C MET A 1 26.72 -25.51 -44.63
N LEU A 2 26.91 -24.76 -43.55
CA LEU A 2 26.16 -24.92 -42.28
C LEU A 2 26.21 -23.59 -41.52
N ARG A 3 25.35 -22.63 -41.88
CA ARG A 3 25.14 -21.40 -41.11
C ARG A 3 23.87 -20.67 -41.58
N SER A 4 22.71 -21.12 -41.11
CA SER A 4 21.46 -20.35 -41.24
C SER A 4 20.31 -20.78 -40.31
N GLY A 5 20.52 -21.73 -39.37
CA GLY A 5 19.43 -22.24 -38.51
C GLY A 5 19.39 -21.67 -37.08
N LEU A 6 20.52 -21.24 -36.51
CA LEU A 6 20.61 -20.93 -35.07
C LEU A 6 20.03 -19.56 -34.67
N SER A 7 19.98 -18.60 -35.60
CA SER A 7 19.57 -17.22 -35.31
C SER A 7 18.06 -17.08 -35.04
N GLY A 8 17.23 -17.88 -35.72
CA GLY A 8 15.78 -17.81 -35.59
C GLY A 8 15.25 -18.36 -34.25
N VAL A 9 15.87 -19.43 -33.75
CA VAL A 9 15.46 -20.08 -32.48
C VAL A 9 15.80 -19.18 -31.29
N ILE A 10 17.01 -18.61 -31.27
CA ILE A 10 17.46 -17.70 -30.20
C ILE A 10 16.61 -16.43 -30.17
N ARG A 11 16.21 -15.89 -31.34
CA ARG A 11 15.34 -14.71 -31.42
C ARG A 11 13.92 -14.98 -30.92
N LYS A 12 13.37 -16.16 -31.19
CA LYS A 12 12.04 -16.57 -30.68
C LYS A 12 12.07 -16.79 -29.16
N PHE A 13 13.13 -17.39 -28.64
CA PHE A 13 13.32 -17.55 -27.19
C PHE A 13 13.47 -16.22 -26.47
N ALA A 14 14.22 -15.26 -27.04
CA ALA A 14 14.37 -13.93 -26.47
C ALA A 14 13.04 -13.15 -26.41
N LEU A 15 12.19 -13.29 -27.43
CA LEU A 15 10.84 -12.68 -27.44
C LEU A 15 9.91 -13.27 -26.40
N VAL A 16 9.94 -14.59 -26.17
CA VAL A 16 9.16 -15.25 -25.11
C VAL A 16 9.67 -14.83 -23.73
N LEU A 17 11.00 -14.74 -23.54
CA LEU A 17 11.57 -14.26 -22.28
C LEU A 17 11.15 -12.82 -21.98
N LEU A 18 11.17 -11.92 -22.97
CA LEU A 18 10.76 -10.53 -22.82
C LEU A 18 9.28 -10.39 -22.45
N LEU A 19 8.38 -11.22 -23.00
CA LEU A 19 6.95 -11.20 -22.66
C LEU A 19 6.66 -11.64 -21.21
N LEU A 20 7.53 -12.48 -20.62
CA LEU A 20 7.36 -12.95 -19.24
C LEU A 20 7.76 -11.92 -18.18
N VAL A 21 8.51 -10.86 -18.54
CA VAL A 21 8.95 -9.82 -17.58
C VAL A 21 7.91 -8.70 -17.42
N TYR A 22 6.89 -8.62 -18.29
CA TYR A 22 5.88 -7.54 -18.28
C TYR A 22 4.57 -7.87 -17.57
N SER A 23 4.51 -9.00 -16.86
CA SER A 23 3.30 -9.37 -16.11
C SER A 23 3.26 -8.71 -14.73
N SER A 24 3.24 -7.37 -14.69
CA SER A 24 2.77 -6.64 -13.50
C SER A 24 1.24 -6.75 -13.48
N VAL A 25 0.73 -7.90 -13.03
CA VAL A 25 -0.69 -8.08 -12.74
C VAL A 25 -1.05 -7.11 -11.63
N HIS A 26 -1.67 -5.99 -11.99
CA HIS A 26 -2.35 -5.12 -11.03
C HIS A 26 -3.70 -5.78 -10.75
N GLY A 27 -3.72 -6.68 -9.77
CA GLY A 27 -4.97 -7.23 -9.25
C GLY A 27 -5.63 -6.17 -8.37
N SER A 28 -6.59 -5.44 -8.92
CA SER A 28 -7.62 -4.78 -8.11
C SER A 28 -8.74 -5.80 -7.97
N GLU A 29 -8.98 -6.27 -6.75
CA GLU A 29 -10.16 -7.07 -6.48
C GLU A 29 -11.38 -6.12 -6.38
N LYS A 30 -12.54 -6.56 -6.89
CA LYS A 30 -13.76 -5.74 -6.94
C LYS A 30 -14.28 -5.27 -5.57
N ASN A 31 -13.75 -5.84 -4.49
CA ASN A 31 -14.03 -5.53 -3.08
C ASN A 31 -13.18 -4.36 -2.53
N GLY A 32 -12.29 -3.76 -3.34
CA GLY A 32 -11.41 -2.69 -2.86
C GLY A 32 -10.18 -3.21 -2.09
N GLU A 33 -9.90 -4.52 -2.15
CA GLU A 33 -8.63 -5.07 -1.69
C GLU A 33 -7.54 -4.81 -2.72
N TYR A 34 -6.45 -4.18 -2.27
CA TYR A 34 -5.26 -3.92 -3.09
C TYR A 34 -4.09 -4.74 -2.55
N ALA A 35 -3.40 -5.46 -3.45
CA ALA A 35 -2.11 -6.06 -3.14
C ALA A 35 -1.11 -4.95 -2.80
N SER A 36 -0.87 -4.73 -1.50
CA SER A 36 -0.07 -3.61 -1.04
C SER A 36 1.32 -4.06 -0.58
N LEU A 37 2.33 -3.68 -1.35
CA LEU A 37 3.73 -3.82 -0.94
C LEU A 37 4.07 -2.69 0.04
N GLY A 38 4.67 -3.04 1.19
CA GLY A 38 5.12 -2.07 2.18
C GLY A 38 4.23 -1.92 3.42
N SER A 39 3.17 -2.74 3.57
CA SER A 39 2.47 -2.86 4.86
C SER A 39 3.40 -3.45 5.92
N VAL A 40 3.21 -3.03 7.17
CA VAL A 40 3.96 -3.55 8.32
C VAL A 40 3.03 -4.33 9.26
N SER A 41 3.61 -5.14 10.15
CA SER A 41 2.83 -5.77 11.23
C SER A 41 2.24 -4.71 12.16
N CYS A 42 1.16 -5.05 12.87
CA CYS A 42 0.54 -4.13 13.80
C CYS A 42 1.43 -3.82 15.01
N GLU A 43 2.21 -4.79 15.48
CA GLU A 43 3.23 -4.58 16.51
C GLU A 43 4.29 -3.56 16.04
N GLU A 44 4.80 -3.72 14.82
CA GLU A 44 5.77 -2.80 14.23
C GLU A 44 5.19 -1.39 14.02
N TYR A 45 3.93 -1.30 13.58
CA TYR A 45 3.24 -0.02 13.46
C TYR A 45 3.16 0.72 14.80
N GLU A 46 2.71 0.03 15.87
CA GLU A 46 2.61 0.64 17.19
C GLU A 46 3.97 1.12 17.70
N ALA A 47 5.02 0.29 17.57
CA ALA A 47 6.37 0.66 17.98
C ALA A 47 6.85 1.93 17.27
N ARG A 48 6.75 1.96 15.94
CA ARG A 48 7.17 3.11 15.13
C ARG A 48 6.30 4.34 15.37
N TYR A 49 4.99 4.18 15.61
CA TYR A 49 4.10 5.29 15.97
C TYR A 49 4.52 5.93 17.30
N ILE A 50 4.80 5.11 18.33
CA ILE A 50 5.24 5.60 19.65
C ILE A 50 6.59 6.30 19.54
N GLU A 51 7.55 5.73 18.79
CA GLU A 51 8.84 6.38 18.54
C GLU A 51 8.67 7.72 17.81
N ASN A 52 7.80 7.77 16.80
CA ASN A 52 7.47 9.02 16.11
C ASN A 52 6.90 10.08 17.05
N ARG A 53 5.97 9.70 17.95
CA ARG A 53 5.41 10.62 18.96
C ARG A 53 6.47 11.18 19.90
N LYS A 54 7.48 10.38 20.25
CA LYS A 54 8.57 10.81 21.14
C LYS A 54 9.57 11.71 20.43
N ALA A 55 9.81 11.47 19.13
CA ALA A 55 10.78 12.20 18.34
C ALA A 55 10.26 13.55 17.82
N ARG A 56 8.94 13.71 17.62
CA ARG A 56 8.37 14.95 17.07
C ARG A 56 8.46 16.14 18.04
N SER A 57 8.91 17.28 17.54
CA SER A 57 8.92 18.58 18.24
C SER A 57 7.67 19.42 17.93
N GLY A 58 6.88 19.01 16.94
CA GLY A 58 5.63 19.66 16.54
C GLY A 58 4.61 18.68 15.94
N PRO A 59 3.35 19.11 15.77
CA PRO A 59 2.28 18.24 15.25
C PRO A 59 2.55 17.75 13.83
N ASP A 60 3.16 18.59 12.99
CA ASP A 60 3.43 18.31 11.57
C ASP A 60 4.76 17.59 11.32
N GLU A 61 5.53 17.32 12.38
CA GLU A 61 6.83 16.68 12.24
C GLU A 61 6.67 15.15 12.23
N VAL A 62 7.22 14.54 11.19
CA VAL A 62 7.26 13.08 11.02
C VAL A 62 8.72 12.63 11.03
N SER A 63 9.05 11.74 11.95
CA SER A 63 10.36 11.09 12.00
C SER A 63 10.62 10.31 10.70
N VAL A 64 11.89 10.23 10.29
CA VAL A 64 12.29 9.46 9.10
C VAL A 64 11.82 8.01 9.17
N ALA A 65 11.84 7.41 10.37
CA ALA A 65 11.40 6.04 10.60
C ALA A 65 9.89 5.83 10.36
N PHE A 66 9.08 6.88 10.59
CA PHE A 66 7.63 6.85 10.40
C PHE A 66 7.19 7.37 9.04
N ALA A 67 8.02 8.16 8.35
CA ALA A 67 7.73 8.73 7.04
C ALA A 67 7.37 7.67 5.99
N GLN A 68 8.01 6.49 6.04
CA GLN A 68 7.68 5.37 5.16
C GLN A 68 6.25 4.88 5.39
N ILE A 69 5.82 4.75 6.65
CA ILE A 69 4.46 4.33 7.01
C ILE A 69 3.45 5.40 6.58
N THR A 70 3.74 6.68 6.87
CA THR A 70 2.92 7.81 6.44
C THR A 70 2.72 7.80 4.92
N GLY A 71 3.80 7.67 4.15
CA GLY A 71 3.72 7.61 2.69
C GLY A 71 2.93 6.41 2.19
N TRP A 72 3.09 5.25 2.82
CA TRP A 72 2.34 4.05 2.46
C TRP A 72 0.83 4.20 2.74
N VAL A 73 0.44 4.71 3.91
CA VAL A 73 -0.97 4.95 4.28
C VAL A 73 -1.64 5.95 3.34
N LEU A 74 -0.98 7.09 3.08
CA LEU A 74 -1.52 8.11 2.19
C LEU A 74 -1.57 7.62 0.73
N GLY A 75 -0.59 6.81 0.32
CA GLY A 75 -0.59 6.15 -0.99
C GLY A 75 -1.73 5.15 -1.17
N TYR A 76 -2.06 4.39 -0.12
CA TYR A 76 -3.24 3.51 -0.11
C TYR A 76 -4.53 4.30 -0.32
N LEU A 77 -4.75 5.37 0.47
CA LEU A 77 -5.95 6.21 0.36
C LEU A 77 -6.06 6.89 -1.01
N THR A 78 -4.95 7.41 -1.54
CA THR A 78 -4.89 7.98 -2.89
C THR A 78 -5.28 6.95 -3.94
N SER A 79 -4.80 5.72 -3.80
CA SER A 79 -5.13 4.62 -4.72
C SER A 79 -6.60 4.23 -4.61
N TYR A 80 -7.15 4.14 -3.39
CA TYR A 80 -8.56 3.88 -3.16
C TYR A 80 -9.45 4.91 -3.86
N ASN A 81 -9.19 6.20 -3.60
CA ASN A 81 -9.91 7.32 -4.22
C ASN A 81 -9.81 7.35 -5.75
N ARG A 82 -8.72 6.80 -6.32
CA ARG A 82 -8.51 6.76 -7.77
C ARG A 82 -9.29 5.63 -8.45
N TRP A 83 -9.40 4.48 -7.80
CA TRP A 83 -9.79 3.23 -8.45
C TRP A 83 -11.13 2.68 -8.00
N VAL A 84 -11.62 3.06 -6.82
CA VAL A 84 -12.94 2.63 -6.33
C VAL A 84 -14.01 3.57 -6.89
N ASP A 85 -15.00 2.99 -7.56
CA ASP A 85 -16.16 3.72 -8.07
C ASP A 85 -17.30 3.70 -7.05
N ASN A 86 -17.22 4.60 -6.07
CA ASN A 86 -18.21 4.77 -4.99
C ASN A 86 -18.93 6.12 -5.05
N GLY A 87 -18.72 6.91 -6.11
CA GLY A 87 -19.26 8.27 -6.24
C GLY A 87 -18.63 9.31 -5.32
N LYS A 88 -17.62 8.95 -4.50
CA LYS A 88 -16.85 9.87 -3.65
C LYS A 88 -15.54 10.24 -4.35
N ARG A 89 -15.18 11.53 -4.29
CA ARG A 89 -13.86 11.99 -4.79
C ARG A 89 -12.75 11.75 -3.77
N ASP A 90 -13.10 11.78 -2.49
CA ASP A 90 -12.19 11.58 -1.39
C ASP A 90 -12.89 10.83 -0.24
N VAL A 91 -12.43 9.61 0.07
CA VAL A 91 -12.99 8.76 1.13
C VAL A 91 -12.68 9.29 2.53
N VAL A 92 -11.68 10.15 2.68
CA VAL A 92 -11.30 10.75 3.98
C VAL A 92 -11.73 12.21 4.10
N GLU A 93 -12.73 12.65 3.32
CA GLU A 93 -13.17 14.05 3.27
C GLU A 93 -13.40 14.65 4.68
N GLY A 94 -12.61 15.67 5.03
CA GLY A 94 -12.69 16.37 6.33
C GLY A 94 -12.03 15.64 7.51
N VAL A 95 -11.34 14.52 7.28
CA VAL A 95 -10.61 13.78 8.31
C VAL A 95 -9.14 14.17 8.30
N GLU A 96 -8.67 14.71 9.42
CA GLU A 96 -7.26 15.04 9.62
C GLU A 96 -6.37 13.79 9.58
N HIS A 97 -5.17 13.92 8.99
CA HIS A 97 -4.24 12.79 8.86
C HIS A 97 -3.87 12.17 10.21
N ASP A 98 -3.66 12.98 11.25
CA ASP A 98 -3.33 12.47 12.61
C ASP A 98 -4.46 11.57 13.15
N ARG A 99 -5.72 11.83 12.78
CA ARG A 99 -6.87 10.99 13.18
C ARG A 99 -6.87 9.64 12.48
N ILE A 100 -6.40 9.60 11.24
CA ILE A 100 -6.20 8.35 10.49
C ILE A 100 -5.12 7.51 11.19
N PHE A 101 -3.96 8.10 11.50
CA PHE A 101 -2.88 7.38 12.18
C PHE A 101 -3.25 6.93 13.60
N GLU A 102 -4.02 7.73 14.34
CA GLU A 102 -4.61 7.33 15.63
C GLU A 102 -5.59 6.18 15.49
N TRP A 103 -6.44 6.18 14.46
CA TRP A 103 -7.35 5.07 14.19
C TRP A 103 -6.56 3.78 13.92
N LEU A 104 -5.51 3.84 13.10
CA LEU A 104 -4.64 2.68 12.83
C LEU A 104 -3.97 2.16 14.11
N LEU A 105 -3.52 3.06 14.99
CA LEU A 105 -2.96 2.66 16.29
C LEU A 105 -3.97 1.90 17.13
N ASN A 106 -5.21 2.41 17.21
CA ASN A 106 -6.27 1.77 17.97
C ASN A 106 -6.65 0.41 17.39
N PHE A 107 -6.70 0.30 16.06
CA PHE A 107 -6.90 -0.98 15.37
C PHE A 107 -5.80 -1.97 15.74
N CYS A 108 -4.53 -1.57 15.62
CA CYS A 108 -3.40 -2.45 15.86
C CYS A 108 -3.26 -2.89 17.33
N ARG A 109 -3.62 -2.03 18.28
CA ARG A 109 -3.71 -2.41 19.70
C ARG A 109 -4.78 -3.45 19.97
N LYS A 110 -5.89 -3.39 19.23
CA LYS A 110 -7.00 -4.33 19.37
C LYS A 110 -6.68 -5.67 18.68
N PHE A 111 -5.89 -5.64 17.62
CA PHE A 111 -5.57 -6.81 16.81
C PHE A 111 -4.06 -6.91 16.52
N PRO A 112 -3.24 -7.28 17.52
CA PRO A 112 -1.79 -7.28 17.40
C PRO A 112 -1.26 -8.27 16.36
N ASP A 113 -1.96 -9.40 16.15
CA ASP A 113 -1.59 -10.46 15.19
C ASP A 113 -1.97 -10.12 13.74
N HIS A 114 -2.32 -8.86 13.45
CA HIS A 114 -2.67 -8.38 12.11
C HIS A 114 -1.63 -7.40 11.56
N ASN A 115 -1.93 -6.81 10.42
CA ASN A 115 -1.06 -5.88 9.72
C ASN A 115 -1.82 -4.62 9.29
N THR A 116 -1.07 -3.60 8.90
CA THR A 116 -1.65 -2.32 8.47
C THR A 116 -2.45 -2.42 7.18
N ASN A 117 -2.24 -3.44 6.33
CA ASN A 117 -3.06 -3.64 5.13
C ASN A 117 -4.51 -3.97 5.49
N LEU A 118 -4.72 -4.92 6.40
CA LEU A 118 -6.06 -5.22 6.90
C LEU A 118 -6.69 -4.03 7.62
N ALA A 119 -5.90 -3.29 8.41
CA ALA A 119 -6.38 -2.07 9.06
C ALA A 119 -6.90 -1.05 8.04
N MET A 120 -6.14 -0.80 6.96
CA MET A 120 -6.55 0.13 5.91
C MET A 120 -7.79 -0.34 5.15
N PHE A 121 -7.90 -1.63 4.85
CA PHE A 121 -9.10 -2.22 4.25
C PHE A 121 -10.34 -1.97 5.10
N VAL A 122 -10.25 -2.21 6.42
CA VAL A 122 -11.35 -1.95 7.36
C VAL A 122 -11.66 -0.47 7.43
N LEU A 123 -10.65 0.40 7.51
CA LEU A 123 -10.84 1.85 7.57
C LEU A 123 -11.63 2.38 6.38
N VAL A 124 -11.20 2.06 5.16
CA VAL A 124 -11.91 2.57 3.96
C VAL A 124 -13.32 2.02 3.88
N HIS A 125 -13.56 0.77 4.30
CA HIS A 125 -14.91 0.21 4.36
C HIS A 125 -15.80 0.85 5.44
N GLU A 126 -15.23 1.35 6.55
CA GLU A 126 -15.96 2.13 7.55
C GLU A 126 -16.32 3.53 7.03
N LEU A 127 -15.40 4.17 6.33
CA LEU A 127 -15.56 5.53 5.77
C LEU A 127 -16.43 5.56 4.50
N ASP A 128 -16.49 4.45 3.78
CA ASP A 128 -17.24 4.37 2.52
C ASP A 128 -18.74 4.07 2.69
N LYS A 129 -19.22 3.99 3.93
CA LYS A 129 -20.67 3.96 4.22
C LYS A 129 -21.35 5.29 3.88
#